data_AF-A0AA86T024-F1
#
_entry.id   AF-A0AA86T024-F1
#
_cell.length_a   1.000
_cell.length_b   1.000
_cell.length_c   1.000
_cell.angle_alpha   90.00
_cell.angle_beta   90.00
_cell.angle_gamma   90.00
#
_symmetry.space_group_name_H-M   'P 1'
#
loop_
_entity.id
_entity.type
_entity.pdbx_description
1 polymer ?
#
loop_
_entity_poly.entity_id
_entity_poly.type
_entity_poly.pdbx_seq_one_letter_code
_entity_poly.pdbx_strand_id
1 'polypeptide(L)'
;MAQSLRITSSPFTLSDSTLRVHDHVIMSQVPHNITCTYAPATGCFIAVNATSPPSSHHVETLGKLQPATFVSIFRFQKWKTAIWTGSNGSHVQTETEFLLLQSNPSRPYVLFLPIVDGPFRATLQPGLDDNISVCVESGSSHVTASSYVVYLHAGENPYTVVEEAARVLRDHLGTFKLLEEKTVPRIIEKFGWCTREEFEPEDVRKGVAGLVEGGCPPGFVLLENGVQCMRPIEVLVRALKEEFSTVECVYAWHALSEYWKRDGGMSEIEKLHSQLEAHGIDGVKVHVVPNPIPIEGVELFTLYYSQANKLILSTPFDSEEISLEPFNFELITVSPVTVLPGKYVKFAPIGLVNMLNTGGAVQSLTIDETQGLVEVGVRGTGEMRAYASEKPSNCKIDGIEVDFEYEGFMIKIQVPWPGSSRVSPVQYAF
;
A
#
# COMPACT_ATOMS: atom_id res chain seq x y z
N MET A 1 -25.78 6.00 -47.61
CA MET A 1 -25.12 7.31 -47.50
C MET A 1 -23.86 7.11 -46.68
N ALA A 2 -22.69 7.17 -47.31
CA ALA A 2 -21.41 7.09 -46.61
C ALA A 2 -21.20 8.39 -45.80
N GLN A 3 -21.11 8.29 -44.48
CA GLN A 3 -20.66 9.40 -43.66
C GLN A 3 -19.19 9.67 -44.01
N SER A 4 -18.94 10.86 -44.55
CA SER A 4 -17.61 11.43 -44.69
C SER A 4 -16.95 11.46 -43.31
N LEU A 5 -15.94 10.60 -43.11
CA LEU A 5 -14.99 10.69 -42.00
C LEU A 5 -14.35 12.07 -42.09
N ARG A 6 -14.74 12.99 -41.21
CA ARG A 6 -14.00 14.24 -41.00
C ARG A 6 -12.60 13.83 -40.57
N ILE A 7 -11.61 14.10 -41.41
CA ILE A 7 -10.19 14.06 -41.02
C ILE A 7 -10.02 15.17 -40.00
N THR A 8 -10.23 14.87 -38.72
CA THR A 8 -9.78 15.74 -37.64
C THR A 8 -8.26 15.69 -37.68
N SER A 9 -7.62 16.83 -37.93
CA SER A 9 -6.17 16.96 -37.77
C SER A 9 -5.78 16.45 -36.39
N SER A 10 -4.75 15.60 -36.33
CA SER A 10 -4.19 15.14 -35.06
C SER A 10 -3.90 16.34 -34.15
N PRO A 11 -4.20 16.26 -32.84
CA PRO A 11 -3.84 17.30 -31.90
C PRO A 11 -2.33 17.38 -31.69
N PHE A 12 -1.60 16.30 -32.03
CA PHE A 12 -0.16 16.21 -31.92
C PHE A 12 0.55 16.68 -33.19
N THR A 13 1.63 17.43 -33.01
CA THR A 13 2.55 17.80 -34.09
C THR A 13 4.00 17.65 -33.63
N LEU A 14 4.84 17.04 -34.47
CA LEU A 14 6.29 17.00 -34.27
C LEU A 14 6.96 17.80 -35.39
N SER A 15 7.59 18.91 -35.03
CA SER A 15 8.38 19.74 -35.94
C SER A 15 9.54 20.39 -35.21
N ASP A 16 10.66 20.59 -35.90
CA ASP A 16 11.85 21.28 -35.35
C ASP A 16 12.28 20.75 -33.98
N SER A 17 12.41 19.42 -33.87
CA SER A 17 12.76 18.72 -32.61
C SER A 17 11.83 19.04 -31.43
N THR A 18 10.57 19.39 -31.71
CA THR A 18 9.61 19.82 -30.71
C THR A 18 8.27 19.12 -30.91
N LEU A 19 7.83 18.39 -29.88
CA LEU A 19 6.52 17.75 -29.85
C LEU A 19 5.51 18.66 -29.16
N ARG A 20 4.39 18.90 -29.83
CA ARG A 20 3.28 19.73 -29.34
C ARG A 20 1.98 18.95 -29.29
N VAL A 21 1.08 19.40 -28.42
CA VAL A 21 -0.34 19.05 -28.40
C VAL A 21 -1.14 20.36 -28.39
N HIS A 22 -2.06 20.57 -29.35
CA HIS A 22 -2.78 21.85 -29.50
C HIS A 22 -1.84 23.08 -29.44
N ASP A 23 -0.73 23.01 -30.20
CA ASP A 23 0.35 24.01 -30.23
C ASP A 23 1.13 24.22 -28.91
N HIS A 24 0.74 23.56 -27.82
CA HIS A 24 1.50 23.56 -26.57
C HIS A 24 2.66 22.58 -26.62
N VAL A 25 3.86 23.08 -26.33
CA VAL A 25 5.06 22.25 -26.27
C VAL A 25 4.99 21.32 -25.06
N ILE A 26 5.09 20.02 -25.30
CA ILE A 26 5.16 18.99 -24.25
C ILE A 26 6.55 18.38 -24.13
N MET A 27 7.27 18.28 -25.25
CA MET A 27 8.68 17.89 -25.27
C MET A 27 9.46 18.77 -26.25
N SER A 28 10.67 19.17 -25.88
CA SER A 28 11.65 19.81 -26.76
C SER A 28 12.89 18.93 -26.90
N GLN A 29 13.82 19.29 -27.80
CA GLN A 29 15.03 18.49 -28.05
C GLN A 29 14.71 17.03 -28.42
N VAL A 30 13.57 16.79 -29.07
CA VAL A 30 13.17 15.46 -29.55
C VAL A 30 14.16 15.01 -30.63
N PRO A 31 14.85 13.87 -30.46
CA PRO A 31 15.83 13.41 -31.42
C PRO A 31 15.26 13.08 -32.81
N HIS A 32 16.12 13.11 -33.83
CA HIS A 32 15.75 12.84 -35.23
C HIS A 32 15.37 11.37 -35.50
N ASN A 33 15.76 10.44 -34.62
CA ASN A 33 15.37 9.03 -34.69
C ASN A 33 13.97 8.75 -34.12
N ILE A 34 13.28 9.78 -33.63
CA ILE A 34 11.90 9.73 -33.17
C ILE A 34 10.96 10.21 -34.27
N THR A 35 9.90 9.44 -34.52
CA THR A 35 8.84 9.81 -35.48
C THR A 35 7.46 9.66 -34.87
N CYS A 36 6.50 10.43 -35.37
CA CYS A 36 5.11 10.39 -34.93
C CYS A 36 4.22 9.78 -36.01
N THR A 37 3.46 8.74 -35.66
CA THR A 37 2.38 8.21 -36.49
C THR A 37 1.05 8.50 -35.79
N TYR A 38 0.23 9.36 -36.39
CA TYR A 38 -1.03 9.78 -35.79
C TYR A 38 -2.07 8.65 -35.83
N ALA A 39 -2.69 8.40 -34.68
CA ALA A 39 -3.70 7.37 -34.52
C ALA A 39 -5.12 7.97 -34.64
N PRO A 40 -6.17 7.14 -34.80
CA PRO A 40 -7.54 7.60 -34.64
C PRO A 40 -7.77 8.33 -33.31
N ALA A 41 -8.81 9.15 -33.27
CA ALA A 41 -9.09 10.07 -32.16
C ALA A 41 -7.90 11.04 -31.92
N THR A 42 -7.57 11.29 -30.67
CA THR A 42 -6.52 12.21 -30.21
C THR A 42 -5.25 11.46 -29.81
N GLY A 43 -4.93 10.36 -30.51
CA GLY A 43 -3.78 9.49 -30.22
C GLY A 43 -2.58 9.71 -31.14
N CYS A 44 -1.39 9.34 -30.66
CA CYS A 44 -0.15 9.39 -31.43
C CYS A 44 0.81 8.25 -31.02
N PHE A 45 1.31 7.51 -31.98
CA PHE A 45 2.38 6.54 -31.78
C PHE A 45 3.73 7.20 -32.00
N ILE A 46 4.57 7.17 -30.98
CA ILE A 46 5.95 7.62 -31.00
C ILE A 46 6.82 6.41 -31.35
N ALA A 47 7.27 6.36 -32.60
CA ALA A 47 8.19 5.33 -33.05
C ALA A 47 9.64 5.77 -32.80
N VAL A 48 10.39 4.91 -32.12
CA VAL A 48 11.78 5.12 -31.71
C VAL A 48 12.65 4.14 -32.48
N ASN A 49 13.47 4.65 -33.39
CA ASN A 49 14.47 3.85 -34.08
C ASN A 49 15.77 3.88 -33.29
N ALA A 50 16.24 2.73 -32.82
CA ALA A 50 17.46 2.64 -32.05
C ALA A 50 18.67 3.13 -32.87
N THR A 51 19.54 3.88 -32.22
CA THR A 51 20.79 4.36 -32.83
C THR A 51 21.89 3.29 -32.81
N SER A 52 21.70 2.26 -31.97
CA SER A 52 22.57 1.10 -31.84
C SER A 52 22.06 -0.11 -32.65
N PRO A 53 22.92 -1.12 -32.92
CA PRO A 53 22.51 -2.35 -33.59
C PRO A 53 21.36 -3.07 -32.87
N PRO A 54 20.61 -3.95 -33.55
CA PRO A 54 19.52 -4.69 -32.94
C PRO A 54 19.93 -5.40 -31.65
N SER A 55 19.17 -5.18 -30.58
CA SER A 55 19.44 -5.68 -29.23
C SER A 55 18.14 -6.11 -28.55
N SER A 56 18.27 -6.95 -27.53
CA SER A 56 17.16 -7.35 -26.65
C SER A 56 16.84 -6.29 -25.60
N HIS A 57 17.65 -5.24 -25.51
CA HIS A 57 17.52 -4.13 -24.58
C HIS A 57 18.07 -2.85 -25.20
N HIS A 58 17.27 -1.78 -25.18
CA HIS A 58 17.66 -0.43 -25.60
C HIS A 58 17.19 0.62 -24.62
N VAL A 59 17.95 1.71 -24.52
CA VAL A 59 17.55 2.93 -23.83
C VAL A 59 17.77 4.08 -24.78
N GLU A 60 16.69 4.77 -25.16
CA GLU A 60 16.71 5.85 -26.14
C GLU A 60 16.01 7.08 -25.55
N THR A 61 16.56 8.27 -25.80
CA THR A 61 15.96 9.52 -25.29
C THR A 61 14.77 9.94 -26.16
N LEU A 62 13.66 10.32 -25.53
CA LEU A 62 12.47 10.86 -26.21
C LEU A 62 12.55 12.38 -26.37
N GLY A 63 13.36 13.05 -25.54
CA GLY A 63 13.50 14.50 -25.49
C GLY A 63 13.18 15.07 -24.10
N LYS A 64 13.33 16.39 -23.99
CA LYS A 64 13.24 17.16 -22.76
C LYS A 64 11.79 17.49 -22.44
N LEU A 65 11.28 16.89 -21.35
CA LEU A 65 9.94 17.17 -20.88
C LEU A 65 9.82 18.65 -20.49
N GLN A 66 8.80 19.33 -20.99
CA GLN A 66 8.51 20.68 -20.53
C GLN A 66 7.87 20.66 -19.14
N PRO A 67 8.15 21.66 -18.28
CA PRO A 67 7.60 21.71 -16.93
C PRO A 67 6.07 21.54 -16.92
N ALA A 68 5.61 20.50 -16.25
CA ALA A 68 4.20 20.14 -16.13
C ALA A 68 4.04 19.16 -14.98
N THR A 69 3.12 19.46 -14.06
CA THR A 69 2.71 18.49 -13.05
C THR A 69 2.21 17.21 -13.71
N PHE A 70 2.63 16.07 -13.19
CA PHE A 70 2.18 14.76 -13.64
C PHE A 70 1.93 13.81 -12.47
N VAL A 71 1.09 12.82 -12.73
CA VAL A 71 0.98 11.59 -11.93
C VAL A 71 1.49 10.42 -12.77
N SER A 72 2.16 9.48 -12.15
CA SER A 72 2.75 8.31 -12.80
C SER A 72 2.60 7.06 -11.96
N ILE A 73 2.70 5.90 -12.62
CA ILE A 73 2.78 4.60 -11.97
C ILE A 73 4.08 3.95 -12.42
N PHE A 74 4.90 3.53 -11.46
CA PHE A 74 6.18 2.89 -11.73
C PHE A 74 6.34 1.61 -10.93
N ARG A 75 7.12 0.67 -11.47
CA ARG A 75 7.37 -0.63 -10.88
C ARG A 75 8.71 -0.63 -10.13
N PHE A 76 8.67 -0.70 -8.80
CA PHE A 76 9.89 -0.70 -7.97
C PHE A 76 10.30 -2.10 -7.48
N GLN A 77 9.41 -3.09 -7.60
CA GLN A 77 9.70 -4.51 -7.40
C GLN A 77 8.93 -5.34 -8.42
N LYS A 78 9.35 -6.60 -8.64
CA LYS A 78 8.80 -7.50 -9.69
C LYS A 78 7.26 -7.50 -9.80
N TRP A 79 6.57 -7.39 -8.66
CA TRP A 79 5.10 -7.44 -8.57
C TRP A 79 4.50 -6.25 -7.83
N LYS A 80 5.24 -5.14 -7.68
CA LYS A 80 4.76 -3.96 -6.95
C LYS A 80 4.95 -2.70 -7.76
N THR A 81 3.87 -1.94 -7.84
CA THR A 81 3.85 -0.59 -8.39
C THR A 81 3.55 0.42 -7.31
N ALA A 82 3.97 1.66 -7.53
CA ALA A 82 3.64 2.80 -6.69
C ALA A 82 3.20 3.98 -7.54
N ILE A 83 2.35 4.83 -6.97
CA ILE A 83 1.97 6.12 -7.57
C ILE A 83 3.05 7.13 -7.21
N TRP A 84 3.40 7.98 -8.17
CA TRP A 84 4.37 9.05 -7.99
C TRP A 84 3.92 10.33 -8.69
N THR A 85 4.24 11.49 -8.10
CA THR A 85 3.96 12.80 -8.69
C THR A 85 5.26 13.55 -8.94
N GLY A 86 5.28 14.36 -9.98
CA GLY A 86 6.44 15.17 -10.35
C GLY A 86 6.06 16.32 -11.27
N SER A 87 7.05 17.10 -11.69
CA SER A 87 6.85 18.29 -12.51
C SER A 87 7.81 18.43 -13.70
N ASN A 88 8.84 17.58 -13.76
CA ASN A 88 9.97 17.67 -14.67
C ASN A 88 10.45 16.26 -15.05
N GLY A 89 11.19 16.13 -16.16
CA GLY A 89 11.66 14.82 -16.65
C GLY A 89 12.56 14.07 -15.65
N SER A 90 13.38 14.78 -14.88
CA SER A 90 14.22 14.18 -13.82
C SER A 90 13.42 13.60 -12.65
N HIS A 91 12.15 13.99 -12.47
CA HIS A 91 11.29 13.44 -11.41
C HIS A 91 10.64 12.11 -11.82
N VAL A 92 10.69 11.73 -13.09
CA VAL A 92 10.17 10.43 -13.57
C VAL A 92 10.97 9.31 -12.90
N GLN A 93 10.29 8.28 -12.43
CA GLN A 93 10.94 7.12 -11.83
C GLN A 93 11.35 6.11 -12.91
N THR A 94 12.46 5.42 -12.73
CA THR A 94 12.82 4.27 -13.56
C THR A 94 11.70 3.22 -13.50
N GLU A 95 11.43 2.53 -14.61
CA GLU A 95 10.34 1.55 -14.73
C GLU A 95 8.94 2.18 -14.63
N THR A 96 8.77 3.42 -15.10
CA THR A 96 7.45 4.06 -15.22
C THR A 96 6.66 3.42 -16.37
N GLU A 97 5.47 2.91 -16.08
CA GLU A 97 4.58 2.21 -17.02
C GLU A 97 3.37 3.07 -17.43
N PHE A 98 3.15 4.18 -16.75
CA PHE A 98 2.06 5.12 -16.98
C PHE A 98 2.51 6.51 -16.53
N LEU A 99 2.28 7.54 -17.35
CA LEU A 99 2.52 8.93 -16.95
C LEU A 99 1.43 9.82 -17.57
N LEU A 100 0.72 10.57 -16.73
CA LEU A 100 -0.33 11.49 -17.13
C LEU A 100 0.07 12.91 -16.75
N LEU A 101 0.34 13.74 -17.77
CA LEU A 101 0.53 15.17 -17.58
C LEU A 101 -0.82 15.82 -17.27
N GLN A 102 -0.86 16.66 -16.24
CA GLN A 102 -2.04 17.43 -15.85
C GLN A 102 -2.44 18.41 -16.96
N SER A 103 -3.74 18.66 -17.14
CA SER A 103 -4.21 19.73 -18.03
C SER A 103 -3.96 21.11 -17.43
N ASN A 104 -4.03 22.13 -18.29
CA ASN A 104 -4.16 23.53 -17.91
C ASN A 104 -5.05 24.23 -18.96
N PRO A 105 -5.43 25.51 -18.79
CA PRO A 105 -6.31 26.20 -19.75
C PRO A 105 -5.86 26.20 -21.21
N SER A 106 -4.58 25.91 -21.45
CA SER A 106 -3.95 25.94 -22.77
C SER A 106 -3.49 24.57 -23.26
N ARG A 107 -3.63 23.50 -22.45
CA ARG A 107 -3.17 22.14 -22.78
C ARG A 107 -4.10 21.08 -22.18
N PRO A 108 -4.54 20.08 -22.95
CA PRO A 108 -5.29 18.94 -22.41
C PRO A 108 -4.44 18.09 -21.46
N TYR A 109 -5.05 17.09 -20.83
CA TYR A 109 -4.27 15.99 -20.26
C TYR A 109 -3.53 15.26 -21.37
N VAL A 110 -2.31 14.82 -21.09
CA VAL A 110 -1.52 14.03 -22.05
C VAL A 110 -1.03 12.78 -21.35
N LEU A 111 -1.54 11.64 -21.78
CA LEU A 111 -1.11 10.33 -21.36
C LEU A 111 0.09 9.89 -22.18
N PHE A 112 1.14 9.44 -21.50
CA PHE A 112 2.24 8.67 -22.04
C PHE A 112 2.07 7.23 -21.53
N LEU A 113 1.92 6.32 -22.47
CA LEU A 113 1.69 4.91 -22.19
C LEU A 113 2.74 4.08 -22.96
N PRO A 114 3.85 3.70 -22.30
CA PRO A 114 4.73 2.66 -22.80
C PRO A 114 3.92 1.37 -22.97
N ILE A 115 4.03 0.75 -24.14
CA ILE A 115 3.22 -0.42 -24.48
C ILE A 115 4.07 -1.68 -24.58
N VAL A 116 3.39 -2.82 -24.52
CA VAL A 116 3.95 -4.10 -24.93
C VAL A 116 3.54 -4.32 -26.38
N ASP A 117 4.52 -4.28 -27.28
CA ASP A 117 4.32 -4.50 -28.71
C ASP A 117 5.16 -5.68 -29.18
N GLY A 118 4.48 -6.71 -29.68
CA GLY A 118 5.07 -8.02 -29.94
C GLY A 118 5.82 -8.55 -28.72
N PRO A 119 7.10 -8.94 -28.85
CA PRO A 119 7.88 -9.52 -27.75
C PRO A 119 8.61 -8.48 -26.89
N PHE A 120 8.38 -7.18 -27.09
CA PHE A 120 9.06 -6.12 -26.37
C PHE A 120 8.11 -5.35 -25.45
N ARG A 121 8.62 -5.02 -24.25
CA ARG A 121 7.96 -4.15 -23.28
C ARG A 121 8.72 -2.84 -23.21
N ALA A 122 8.01 -1.72 -23.28
CA ALA A 122 8.56 -0.39 -23.04
C ALA A 122 8.27 0.11 -21.61
N THR A 123 9.16 0.93 -21.07
CA THR A 123 8.98 1.75 -19.86
C THR A 123 9.64 3.11 -20.02
N LEU A 124 9.27 4.08 -19.19
CA LEU A 124 9.97 5.36 -19.09
C LEU A 124 10.94 5.36 -17.92
N GLN A 125 11.98 6.17 -18.05
CA GLN A 125 12.96 6.42 -16.99
C GLN A 125 13.52 7.85 -17.12
N PRO A 126 14.08 8.41 -16.05
CA PRO A 126 14.69 9.73 -16.11
C PRO A 126 15.94 9.69 -17.01
N GLY A 127 16.07 10.70 -17.87
CA GLY A 127 17.26 10.97 -18.66
C GLY A 127 18.07 12.14 -18.10
N LEU A 128 19.14 12.52 -18.81
CA LEU A 128 19.94 13.70 -18.47
C LEU A 128 19.19 15.00 -18.76
N ASP A 129 19.41 16.06 -17.98
CA ASP A 129 18.89 17.41 -18.23
C ASP A 129 17.36 17.53 -18.43
N ASP A 130 16.57 16.81 -17.62
CA ASP A 130 15.10 16.68 -17.72
C ASP A 130 14.60 16.00 -19.01
N ASN A 131 15.48 15.28 -19.71
CA ASN A 131 15.03 14.33 -20.72
C ASN A 131 14.27 13.17 -20.09
N ILE A 132 13.31 12.62 -20.81
CA ILE A 132 12.74 11.30 -20.53
C ILE A 132 13.35 10.33 -21.53
N SER A 133 13.73 9.16 -21.07
CA SER A 133 14.15 8.06 -21.94
C SER A 133 13.13 6.94 -21.90
N VAL A 134 13.00 6.23 -23.03
CA VAL A 134 12.29 4.96 -23.09
C VAL A 134 13.30 3.83 -22.95
N CYS A 135 13.04 2.90 -22.04
CA CYS A 135 13.73 1.62 -21.95
C CYS A 135 12.84 0.55 -22.59
N VAL A 136 13.40 -0.23 -23.50
CA VAL A 136 12.66 -1.28 -24.21
C VAL A 136 13.42 -2.59 -24.13
N GLU A 137 12.74 -3.65 -23.70
CA GLU A 137 13.35 -4.95 -23.44
C GLU A 137 12.46 -6.12 -23.86
N SER A 138 13.08 -7.20 -24.35
CA SER A 138 12.40 -8.48 -24.64
C SER A 138 12.62 -9.54 -23.57
N GLY A 139 13.58 -9.33 -22.67
CA GLY A 139 14.01 -10.33 -21.69
C GLY A 139 14.74 -11.54 -22.28
N SER A 140 15.10 -11.53 -23.57
CA SER A 140 15.79 -12.64 -24.25
C SER A 140 16.83 -12.13 -25.24
N SER A 141 18.09 -12.55 -25.08
CA SER A 141 19.19 -12.21 -26.00
C SER A 141 18.98 -12.70 -27.44
N HIS A 142 18.03 -13.62 -27.65
CA HIS A 142 17.67 -14.13 -28.97
C HIS A 142 16.57 -13.32 -29.66
N VAL A 143 15.88 -12.43 -28.93
CA VAL A 143 14.81 -11.60 -29.47
C VAL A 143 15.29 -10.16 -29.50
N THR A 144 15.77 -9.73 -30.67
CA THR A 144 16.36 -8.41 -30.89
C THR A 144 15.55 -7.59 -31.88
N ALA A 145 15.52 -6.27 -31.69
CA ALA A 145 14.90 -5.33 -32.62
C ALA A 145 15.65 -3.99 -32.57
N SER A 146 15.24 -3.05 -33.43
CA SER A 146 15.81 -1.70 -33.50
C SER A 146 14.73 -0.62 -33.70
N SER A 147 13.45 -0.96 -33.54
CA SER A 147 12.34 -0.03 -33.66
C SER A 147 11.26 -0.39 -32.65
N TYR A 148 10.75 0.62 -31.95
CA TYR A 148 9.86 0.47 -30.80
C TYR A 148 8.80 1.56 -30.76
N VAL A 149 7.71 1.34 -30.03
CA VAL A 149 6.59 2.27 -30.00
C VAL A 149 6.19 2.62 -28.57
N VAL A 150 6.00 3.92 -28.33
CA VAL A 150 5.31 4.46 -27.14
C VAL A 150 4.02 5.12 -27.60
N TYR A 151 2.93 4.95 -26.88
CA TYR A 151 1.65 5.56 -27.25
C TYR A 151 1.36 6.81 -26.41
N LEU A 152 0.91 7.87 -27.08
CA LEU A 152 0.46 9.12 -26.47
C LEU A 152 -1.04 9.33 -26.75
N HIS A 153 -1.75 9.91 -25.79
CA HIS A 153 -3.16 10.27 -25.96
C HIS A 153 -3.49 11.59 -25.28
N ALA A 154 -4.26 12.45 -25.95
CA ALA A 154 -4.67 13.75 -25.41
C ALA A 154 -6.17 13.77 -25.10
N GLY A 155 -6.58 14.34 -23.97
CA GLY A 155 -8.00 14.44 -23.59
C GLY A 155 -8.29 15.49 -22.53
N GLU A 156 -9.55 15.92 -22.43
CA GLU A 156 -9.96 16.97 -21.49
C GLU A 156 -10.31 16.44 -20.09
N ASN A 157 -10.53 15.11 -19.98
CA ASN A 157 -10.93 14.45 -18.75
C ASN A 157 -9.92 13.33 -18.40
N PRO A 158 -9.32 13.34 -17.19
CA PRO A 158 -8.28 12.38 -16.82
C PRO A 158 -8.81 10.96 -16.63
N TYR A 159 -10.12 10.77 -16.48
CA TYR A 159 -10.75 9.46 -16.37
C TYR A 159 -11.00 8.84 -17.74
N THR A 160 -11.53 9.63 -18.70
CA THR A 160 -11.86 9.11 -20.03
C THR A 160 -10.65 8.96 -20.93
N VAL A 161 -9.60 9.77 -20.75
CA VAL A 161 -8.37 9.71 -21.57
C VAL A 161 -7.70 8.33 -21.52
N VAL A 162 -7.79 7.63 -20.38
CA VAL A 162 -7.23 6.28 -20.21
C VAL A 162 -8.08 5.22 -20.93
N GLU A 163 -9.41 5.33 -20.84
CA GLU A 163 -10.32 4.44 -21.55
C GLU A 163 -10.23 4.61 -23.08
N GLU A 164 -10.19 5.85 -23.55
CA GLU A 164 -10.03 6.18 -24.97
C GLU A 164 -8.71 5.67 -25.52
N ALA A 165 -7.61 5.87 -24.76
CA ALA A 165 -6.31 5.30 -25.08
C ALA A 165 -6.34 3.77 -25.16
N ALA A 166 -6.98 3.11 -24.19
CA ALA A 166 -7.10 1.65 -24.17
C ALA A 166 -7.89 1.12 -25.38
N ARG A 167 -8.95 1.81 -25.82
CA ARG A 167 -9.71 1.43 -27.03
C ARG A 167 -8.84 1.47 -28.28
N VAL A 168 -8.07 2.55 -28.48
CA VAL A 168 -7.15 2.67 -29.63
C VAL A 168 -6.07 1.59 -29.58
N LEU A 169 -5.49 1.33 -28.40
CA LEU A 169 -4.48 0.30 -28.23
C LEU A 169 -5.03 -1.11 -28.43
N ARG A 170 -6.28 -1.37 -28.03
CA ARG A 170 -6.95 -2.65 -28.29
C ARG A 170 -6.99 -2.90 -29.78
N ASP A 171 -7.50 -1.93 -30.54
CA ASP A 171 -7.66 -2.04 -31.99
C ASP A 171 -6.31 -2.15 -32.72
N HIS A 172 -5.29 -1.44 -32.23
CA HIS A 172 -3.95 -1.45 -32.82
C HIS A 172 -3.18 -2.75 -32.54
N LEU A 173 -3.14 -3.19 -31.27
CA LEU A 173 -2.32 -4.33 -30.85
C LEU A 173 -3.02 -5.67 -31.07
N GLY A 174 -4.34 -5.74 -30.84
CA GLY A 174 -5.11 -6.99 -30.94
C GLY A 174 -4.71 -8.08 -29.93
N THR A 175 -3.91 -7.75 -28.91
CA THR A 175 -3.36 -8.72 -27.94
C THR A 175 -4.15 -8.80 -26.62
N PHE A 176 -5.10 -7.90 -26.40
CA PHE A 176 -5.89 -7.85 -25.17
C PHE A 176 -7.36 -7.50 -25.47
N LYS A 177 -8.19 -7.63 -24.43
CA LYS A 177 -9.60 -7.22 -24.43
C LYS A 177 -9.80 -6.09 -23.44
N LEU A 178 -10.70 -5.16 -23.75
CA LEU A 178 -11.14 -4.14 -22.81
C LEU A 178 -11.91 -4.78 -21.64
N LEU A 179 -12.12 -4.03 -20.56
CA LEU A 179 -12.85 -4.53 -19.40
C LEU A 179 -14.26 -5.00 -19.79
N GLU A 180 -14.95 -4.25 -20.63
CA GLU A 180 -16.33 -4.50 -21.08
C GLU A 180 -16.45 -5.72 -22.02
N GLU A 181 -15.31 -6.18 -22.54
CA GLU A 181 -15.21 -7.31 -23.47
C GLU A 181 -14.77 -8.60 -22.78
N LYS A 182 -14.33 -8.49 -21.52
CA LYS A 182 -13.95 -9.63 -20.69
C LYS A 182 -15.21 -10.25 -20.10
N THR A 183 -15.23 -11.58 -20.10
CA THR A 183 -16.25 -12.33 -19.38
C THR A 183 -15.86 -12.36 -17.91
N VAL A 184 -16.77 -11.93 -17.04
CA VAL A 184 -16.55 -12.01 -15.59
C VAL A 184 -16.36 -13.49 -15.21
N PRO A 185 -15.24 -13.85 -14.57
CA PRO A 185 -14.97 -15.24 -14.23
C PRO A 185 -15.92 -15.72 -13.14
N ARG A 186 -16.31 -17.00 -13.18
CA ARG A 186 -17.21 -17.60 -12.17
C ARG A 186 -16.70 -17.49 -10.72
N ILE A 187 -15.40 -17.24 -10.50
CA ILE A 187 -14.87 -16.99 -9.16
C ILE A 187 -15.50 -15.75 -8.51
N ILE A 188 -16.08 -14.83 -9.28
CA ILE A 188 -16.85 -13.71 -8.74
C ILE A 188 -18.06 -14.19 -7.92
N GLU A 189 -18.62 -15.37 -8.23
CA GLU A 189 -19.70 -16.01 -7.44
C GLU A 189 -19.22 -16.37 -6.01
N LYS A 190 -17.91 -16.33 -5.77
CA LYS A 190 -17.26 -16.54 -4.46
C LYS A 190 -16.60 -15.28 -3.92
N PHE A 191 -16.77 -14.15 -4.61
CA PHE A 191 -16.28 -12.88 -4.14
C PHE A 191 -17.00 -12.49 -2.85
N GLY A 192 -16.25 -11.97 -1.89
CA GLY A 192 -16.80 -11.33 -0.72
C GLY A 192 -16.03 -10.07 -0.42
N TRP A 193 -16.62 -9.24 0.42
CA TRP A 193 -16.08 -7.95 0.77
C TRP A 193 -15.85 -7.86 2.27
N CYS A 194 -14.80 -7.15 2.66
CA CYS A 194 -14.39 -7.02 4.04
C CYS A 194 -14.34 -5.54 4.36
N THR A 195 -14.97 -5.12 5.46
CA THR A 195 -14.78 -3.75 5.96
C THR A 195 -13.35 -3.59 6.46
N ARG A 196 -12.83 -2.37 6.46
CA ARG A 196 -11.50 -2.05 6.96
C ARG A 196 -11.65 -0.93 7.99
N GLU A 197 -11.07 -1.13 9.17
CA GLU A 197 -11.15 -0.23 10.35
C GLU A 197 -12.58 -0.01 10.88
N GLU A 198 -12.73 0.82 11.91
CA GLU A 198 -14.03 1.20 12.48
C GLU A 198 -14.93 1.79 11.39
N PHE A 199 -16.17 1.30 11.30
CA PHE A 199 -17.08 1.61 10.20
C PHE A 199 -18.42 2.09 10.74
N GLU A 200 -19.10 2.95 9.98
CA GLU A 200 -20.50 3.28 10.21
C GLU A 200 -21.41 2.35 9.38
N PRO A 201 -22.57 1.90 9.89
CA PRO A 201 -23.47 1.00 9.16
C PRO A 201 -23.81 1.47 7.74
N GLU A 202 -24.04 2.78 7.59
CA GLU A 202 -24.39 3.36 6.30
C GLU A 202 -23.23 3.30 5.29
N ASP A 203 -21.99 3.36 5.75
CA ASP A 203 -20.82 3.28 4.87
C ASP A 203 -20.59 1.84 4.39
N VAL A 204 -20.89 0.85 5.23
CA VAL A 204 -20.92 -0.57 4.82
C VAL A 204 -21.97 -0.78 3.74
N ARG A 205 -23.18 -0.25 3.95
CA ARG A 205 -24.29 -0.36 2.99
C ARG A 205 -23.94 0.30 1.65
N LYS A 206 -23.35 1.50 1.68
CA LYS A 206 -22.85 2.18 0.46
C LYS A 206 -21.73 1.41 -0.22
N GLY A 207 -20.81 0.81 0.54
CA GLY A 207 -19.74 -0.02 0.01
C GLY A 207 -20.27 -1.22 -0.77
N VAL A 208 -21.24 -1.94 -0.18
CA VAL A 208 -21.93 -3.05 -0.86
C VAL A 208 -22.71 -2.57 -2.07
N ALA A 209 -23.47 -1.47 -1.96
CA ALA A 209 -24.20 -0.88 -3.08
C ALA A 209 -23.27 -0.53 -4.26
N GLY A 210 -22.12 0.08 -3.99
CA GLY A 210 -21.13 0.41 -5.01
C GLY A 210 -20.54 -0.82 -5.71
N LEU A 211 -20.32 -1.91 -4.98
CA LEU A 211 -19.86 -3.18 -5.56
C LEU A 211 -20.93 -3.83 -6.45
N VAL A 212 -22.20 -3.77 -6.04
CA VAL A 212 -23.34 -4.25 -6.83
C VAL A 212 -23.49 -3.41 -8.11
N GLU A 213 -23.47 -2.09 -8.00
CA GLU A 213 -23.53 -1.17 -9.15
C GLU A 213 -22.34 -1.38 -10.11
N GLY A 214 -21.16 -1.65 -9.56
CA GLY A 214 -19.95 -1.99 -10.31
C GLY A 214 -19.92 -3.39 -10.93
N GLY A 215 -20.99 -4.19 -10.79
CA GLY A 215 -21.10 -5.53 -11.37
C GLY A 215 -20.26 -6.60 -10.67
N CYS A 216 -19.75 -6.32 -9.46
CA CYS A 216 -19.01 -7.26 -8.63
C CYS A 216 -19.69 -7.45 -7.26
N PRO A 217 -20.97 -7.87 -7.24
CA PRO A 217 -21.72 -7.98 -5.99
C PRO A 217 -21.08 -9.04 -5.06
N PRO A 218 -20.87 -8.73 -3.78
CA PRO A 218 -20.32 -9.70 -2.84
C PRO A 218 -21.37 -10.76 -2.48
N GLY A 219 -20.93 -12.02 -2.43
CA GLY A 219 -21.65 -13.16 -1.89
C GLY A 219 -21.69 -13.17 -0.35
N PHE A 220 -20.67 -12.56 0.26
CA PHE A 220 -20.59 -12.39 1.71
C PHE A 220 -19.93 -11.06 2.10
N VAL A 221 -20.28 -10.56 3.28
CA VAL A 221 -19.66 -9.38 3.90
C VAL A 221 -18.96 -9.82 5.19
N LEU A 222 -17.69 -9.49 5.37
CA LEU A 222 -16.96 -9.68 6.62
C LEU A 222 -16.80 -8.33 7.32
N LEU A 223 -17.38 -8.20 8.50
CA LEU A 223 -17.27 -7.02 9.34
C LEU A 223 -16.02 -7.15 10.22
N GLU A 224 -15.02 -6.27 10.04
CA GLU A 224 -13.80 -6.23 10.87
C GLU A 224 -14.01 -5.51 12.22
N ASN A 225 -12.93 -4.98 12.82
CA ASN A 225 -12.87 -4.34 14.13
C ASN A 225 -14.05 -3.40 14.40
N GLY A 226 -14.68 -3.53 15.58
CA GLY A 226 -15.71 -2.60 16.06
C GLY A 226 -17.13 -3.18 16.10
N VAL A 227 -17.35 -4.37 15.55
CA VAL A 227 -18.63 -5.13 15.62
C VAL A 227 -19.23 -5.17 17.03
N GLN A 228 -18.39 -5.30 18.06
CA GLN A 228 -18.79 -5.38 19.47
C GLN A 228 -19.31 -4.04 20.06
N CYS A 229 -18.90 -2.91 19.48
CA CYS A 229 -19.31 -1.57 19.90
C CYS A 229 -20.51 -1.06 19.08
N MET A 230 -20.76 -1.67 17.92
CA MET A 230 -21.82 -1.27 17.01
C MET A 230 -23.18 -1.78 17.47
N ARG A 231 -24.08 -0.86 17.79
CA ARG A 231 -25.50 -1.17 18.03
C ARG A 231 -26.41 -0.15 17.34
N PRO A 232 -27.49 -0.57 16.67
CA PRO A 232 -27.94 -1.97 16.48
C PRO A 232 -27.33 -2.64 15.22
N ILE A 233 -26.47 -3.64 15.41
CA ILE A 233 -25.84 -4.40 14.31
C ILE A 233 -26.85 -5.24 13.52
N GLU A 234 -27.92 -5.69 14.16
CA GLU A 234 -29.01 -6.45 13.55
C GLU A 234 -29.74 -5.68 12.45
N VAL A 235 -29.78 -4.34 12.56
CA VAL A 235 -30.39 -3.48 11.54
C VAL A 235 -29.50 -3.47 10.29
N LEU A 236 -28.18 -3.38 10.47
CA LEU A 236 -27.23 -3.45 9.36
C LEU A 236 -27.29 -4.81 8.67
N VAL A 237 -27.20 -5.91 9.43
CA VAL A 237 -27.24 -7.27 8.87
C VAL A 237 -28.52 -7.51 8.08
N ARG A 238 -29.66 -7.07 8.62
CA ARG A 238 -30.95 -7.16 7.94
C ARG A 238 -30.96 -6.33 6.66
N ALA A 239 -30.55 -5.06 6.73
CA ALA A 239 -30.47 -4.18 5.56
C ALA A 239 -29.59 -4.80 4.46
N LEU A 240 -28.42 -5.35 4.81
CA LEU A 240 -27.53 -5.99 3.85
C LEU A 240 -28.19 -7.18 3.14
N LYS A 241 -28.85 -8.07 3.89
CA LYS A 241 -29.50 -9.27 3.34
C LYS A 241 -30.80 -8.95 2.58
N GLU A 242 -31.56 -7.92 2.99
CA GLU A 242 -32.82 -7.53 2.36
C GLU A 242 -32.62 -6.64 1.12
N GLU A 243 -31.67 -5.70 1.18
CA GLU A 243 -31.40 -4.76 0.08
C GLU A 243 -30.55 -5.40 -1.03
N PHE A 244 -29.68 -6.34 -0.69
CA PHE A 244 -28.74 -6.97 -1.63
C PHE A 244 -28.90 -8.48 -1.65
N SER A 245 -29.69 -8.98 -2.61
CA SER A 245 -30.01 -10.41 -2.76
C SER A 245 -28.80 -11.33 -2.98
N THR A 246 -27.65 -10.77 -3.33
CA THR A 246 -26.40 -11.50 -3.49
C THR A 246 -25.69 -11.76 -2.17
N VAL A 247 -25.96 -10.97 -1.12
CA VAL A 247 -25.33 -11.15 0.20
C VAL A 247 -26.02 -12.30 0.91
N GLU A 248 -25.46 -13.50 0.76
CA GLU A 248 -25.95 -14.72 1.43
C GLU A 248 -25.49 -14.74 2.89
N CYS A 249 -24.25 -14.33 3.14
CA CYS A 249 -23.63 -14.39 4.46
C CYS A 249 -23.08 -13.04 4.94
N VAL A 250 -23.26 -12.73 6.22
CA VAL A 250 -22.57 -11.65 6.94
C VAL A 250 -21.78 -12.29 8.07
N TYR A 251 -20.46 -12.17 8.01
CA TYR A 251 -19.52 -12.67 9.00
C TYR A 251 -18.99 -11.53 9.87
N ALA A 252 -18.50 -11.86 11.06
CA ALA A 252 -17.75 -10.93 11.90
C ALA A 252 -16.32 -11.43 12.13
N TRP A 253 -15.35 -10.53 12.22
CA TRP A 253 -14.01 -10.82 12.69
C TRP A 253 -13.84 -10.31 14.14
N HIS A 254 -13.09 -11.06 14.96
CA HIS A 254 -12.77 -10.65 16.31
C HIS A 254 -11.36 -11.12 16.72
N ALA A 255 -10.63 -10.31 17.49
CA ALA A 255 -9.41 -10.73 18.19
C ALA A 255 -9.64 -10.85 19.70
N LEU A 256 -9.26 -11.98 20.30
CA LEU A 256 -9.36 -12.20 21.74
C LEU A 256 -7.99 -12.04 22.40
N SER A 257 -7.89 -11.08 23.33
CA SER A 257 -6.76 -10.88 24.26
C SER A 257 -7.07 -11.49 25.64
N GLU A 258 -6.11 -11.42 26.60
CA GLU A 258 -6.22 -12.08 27.91
C GLU A 258 -7.42 -11.61 28.73
N TYR A 259 -7.92 -10.41 28.43
CA TYR A 259 -9.13 -9.85 29.03
C TYR A 259 -10.31 -10.84 29.05
N TRP A 260 -10.40 -11.74 28.05
CA TRP A 260 -11.47 -12.74 27.94
C TRP A 260 -11.08 -14.16 28.38
N LYS A 261 -9.80 -14.41 28.73
CA LYS A 261 -9.36 -15.72 29.24
C LYS A 261 -9.70 -15.95 30.71
N ARG A 262 -9.96 -14.89 31.48
CA ARG A 262 -10.10 -14.99 32.95
C ARG A 262 -11.28 -15.85 33.43
N ASP A 263 -12.33 -16.05 32.62
CA ASP A 263 -13.51 -16.86 33.02
C ASP A 263 -14.01 -17.85 31.94
N GLY A 264 -13.10 -18.57 31.29
CA GLY A 264 -13.47 -19.80 30.55
C GLY A 264 -13.30 -19.76 29.03
N GLY A 265 -12.72 -18.71 28.44
CA GLY A 265 -12.13 -18.65 27.09
C GLY A 265 -13.03 -19.13 25.94
N MET A 266 -13.24 -20.44 25.82
CA MET A 266 -14.24 -21.05 24.96
C MET A 266 -15.68 -20.66 25.33
N SER A 267 -16.00 -20.52 26.62
CA SER A 267 -17.36 -20.15 27.07
C SER A 267 -17.75 -18.73 26.65
N GLU A 268 -16.82 -17.78 26.67
CA GLU A 268 -17.05 -16.40 26.20
C GLU A 268 -17.07 -16.31 24.67
N ILE A 269 -16.26 -17.12 23.97
CA ILE A 269 -16.37 -17.28 22.51
C ILE A 269 -17.76 -17.79 22.13
N GLU A 270 -18.22 -18.85 22.80
CA GLU A 270 -19.54 -19.44 22.58
C GLU A 270 -20.66 -18.43 22.87
N LYS A 271 -20.54 -17.63 23.94
CA LYS A 271 -21.49 -16.54 24.24
C LYS A 271 -21.47 -15.44 23.18
N LEU A 272 -20.29 -14.98 22.75
CA LEU A 272 -20.16 -13.95 21.72
C LEU A 272 -20.71 -14.45 20.38
N HIS A 273 -20.39 -15.69 19.99
CA HIS A 273 -20.95 -16.35 18.81
C HIS A 273 -22.48 -16.42 18.92
N SER A 274 -23.02 -16.92 20.04
CA SER A 274 -24.47 -17.01 20.25
C SER A 274 -25.15 -15.64 20.20
N GLN A 275 -24.50 -14.61 20.74
CA GLN A 275 -25.00 -13.23 20.68
C GLN A 275 -25.00 -12.71 19.24
N LEU A 276 -23.90 -12.84 18.49
CA LEU A 276 -23.81 -12.35 17.12
C LEU A 276 -24.73 -13.13 16.17
N GLU A 277 -24.87 -14.45 16.35
CA GLU A 277 -25.86 -15.28 15.65
C GLU A 277 -27.29 -14.79 15.90
N ALA A 278 -27.62 -14.39 17.13
CA ALA A 278 -28.92 -13.81 17.45
C ALA A 278 -29.20 -12.47 16.73
N HIS A 279 -28.15 -11.76 16.30
CA HIS A 279 -28.25 -10.55 15.47
C HIS A 279 -28.15 -10.84 13.96
N GLY A 280 -28.12 -12.12 13.55
CA GLY A 280 -28.14 -12.56 12.16
C GLY A 280 -26.78 -12.72 11.48
N ILE A 281 -25.68 -12.63 12.24
CA ILE A 281 -24.32 -12.92 11.77
C ILE A 281 -24.17 -14.43 11.56
N ASP A 282 -23.73 -14.85 10.38
CA ASP A 282 -23.67 -16.27 9.97
C ASP A 282 -22.40 -17.00 10.43
N GLY A 283 -21.45 -16.28 11.00
CA GLY A 283 -20.27 -16.86 11.61
C GLY A 283 -19.25 -15.82 12.05
N VAL A 284 -18.37 -16.24 12.97
CA VAL A 284 -17.36 -15.37 13.55
C VAL A 284 -15.98 -15.98 13.35
N LYS A 285 -15.07 -15.20 12.75
CA LYS A 285 -13.66 -15.56 12.62
C LYS A 285 -12.90 -14.98 13.82
N VAL A 286 -12.42 -15.86 14.68
CA VAL A 286 -11.69 -15.48 15.90
C VAL A 286 -10.18 -15.62 15.69
N HIS A 287 -9.43 -14.58 15.98
CA HIS A 287 -7.98 -14.64 16.15
C HIS A 287 -7.62 -14.64 17.64
N VAL A 288 -7.01 -15.71 18.13
CA VAL A 288 -6.52 -15.78 19.51
C VAL A 288 -5.08 -15.29 19.53
N VAL A 289 -4.83 -14.20 20.25
CA VAL A 289 -3.46 -13.74 20.48
C VAL A 289 -2.81 -14.67 21.52
N PRO A 290 -1.71 -15.37 21.19
CA PRO A 290 -0.99 -16.18 22.16
C PRO A 290 -0.30 -15.26 23.18
N ASN A 291 -0.45 -15.57 24.48
CA ASN A 291 0.15 -14.87 25.63
C ASN A 291 0.16 -13.32 25.56
N PRO A 292 -1.02 -12.68 25.47
CA PRO A 292 -1.14 -11.22 25.47
C PRO A 292 -0.57 -10.61 26.77
N ILE A 293 0.02 -9.43 26.68
CA ILE A 293 0.44 -8.68 27.86
C ILE A 293 -0.82 -8.12 28.55
N PRO A 294 -1.08 -8.42 29.84
CA PRO A 294 -2.28 -7.95 30.53
C PRO A 294 -2.23 -6.44 30.73
N ILE A 295 -3.36 -5.78 30.46
CA ILE A 295 -3.52 -4.32 30.66
C ILE A 295 -4.43 -3.99 31.86
N GLU A 296 -5.05 -4.99 32.46
CA GLU A 296 -5.95 -4.81 33.61
C GLU A 296 -5.14 -4.40 34.85
N GLY A 297 -5.55 -3.32 35.51
CA GLY A 297 -4.84 -2.79 36.68
C GLY A 297 -3.52 -2.09 36.36
N VAL A 298 -3.19 -1.87 35.09
CA VAL A 298 -2.00 -1.11 34.70
C VAL A 298 -2.22 0.37 35.00
N GLU A 299 -1.41 0.93 35.89
CA GLU A 299 -1.48 2.33 36.33
C GLU A 299 -0.67 3.28 35.44
N LEU A 300 0.26 2.75 34.64
CA LEU A 300 1.21 3.53 33.86
C LEU A 300 1.50 2.88 32.51
N PHE A 301 1.53 3.71 31.47
CA PHE A 301 1.85 3.33 30.11
C PHE A 301 3.06 4.13 29.63
N THR A 302 3.77 3.54 28.67
CA THR A 302 4.78 4.25 27.87
C THR A 302 4.17 4.59 26.53
N LEU A 303 4.34 5.83 26.08
CA LEU A 303 3.97 6.29 24.75
C LEU A 303 5.27 6.58 24.01
N TYR A 304 5.59 5.75 23.03
CA TYR A 304 6.75 5.93 22.16
C TYR A 304 6.33 6.54 20.82
N TYR A 305 6.83 7.75 20.55
CA TYR A 305 6.61 8.54 19.35
C TYR A 305 7.71 8.19 18.34
N SER A 306 7.34 7.58 17.23
CA SER A 306 8.28 7.04 16.25
C SER A 306 9.06 8.11 15.49
N GLN A 307 8.39 9.14 14.97
CA GLN A 307 9.04 10.21 14.19
C GLN A 307 9.81 11.14 15.10
N ALA A 308 9.21 11.52 16.24
CA ALA A 308 9.87 12.36 17.24
C ALA A 308 10.98 11.63 18.02
N ASN A 309 11.07 10.29 17.89
CA ASN A 309 12.02 9.45 18.61
C ASN A 309 11.98 9.66 20.14
N LYS A 310 10.77 9.86 20.68
CA LYS A 310 10.52 10.33 22.05
C LYS A 310 9.72 9.29 22.84
N LEU A 311 10.04 9.14 24.12
CA LEU A 311 9.28 8.30 25.04
C LEU A 311 8.73 9.16 26.18
N ILE A 312 7.45 8.99 26.48
CA ILE A 312 6.80 9.60 27.66
C ILE A 312 6.07 8.55 28.48
N LEU A 313 5.84 8.87 29.75
CA LEU A 313 5.02 8.07 30.66
C LEU A 313 3.67 8.75 30.83
N SER A 314 2.60 7.98 30.81
CA SER A 314 1.23 8.48 30.87
C SER A 314 0.37 7.51 31.68
N THR A 315 -0.48 8.03 32.56
CA THR A 315 -1.53 7.24 33.22
C THR A 315 -2.71 7.08 32.27
N PRO A 316 -3.58 6.06 32.45
CA PRO A 316 -4.76 5.90 31.60
C PRO A 316 -5.78 7.05 31.65
N PHE A 317 -5.60 8.03 32.54
CA PHE A 317 -6.46 9.21 32.66
C PHE A 317 -5.81 10.50 32.11
N ASP A 318 -4.53 10.45 31.73
CA ASP A 318 -3.84 11.60 31.16
C ASP A 318 -4.24 11.79 29.69
N SER A 319 -4.17 13.05 29.23
CA SER A 319 -4.43 13.42 27.84
C SER A 319 -3.17 14.02 27.21
N GLU A 320 -2.79 13.54 26.03
CA GLU A 320 -1.66 14.07 25.27
C GLU A 320 -2.14 14.80 24.01
N GLU A 321 -1.76 16.07 23.87
CA GLU A 321 -2.06 16.86 22.68
C GLU A 321 -0.98 16.64 21.62
N ILE A 322 -1.42 16.32 20.40
CA ILE A 322 -0.52 16.04 19.27
C ILE A 322 -0.80 17.07 18.19
N SER A 323 0.23 17.82 17.80
CA SER A 323 0.19 18.76 16.67
C SER A 323 1.00 18.18 15.52
N LEU A 324 0.39 18.05 14.34
CA LEU A 324 1.03 17.58 13.12
C LEU A 324 0.99 18.70 12.07
N GLU A 325 2.11 18.92 11.38
CA GLU A 325 2.13 19.78 10.20
C GLU A 325 1.41 19.08 9.02
N PRO A 326 0.91 19.85 8.02
CA PRO A 326 0.33 19.27 6.82
C PRO A 326 1.27 18.25 6.16
N PHE A 327 0.72 17.10 5.77
CA PHE A 327 1.44 15.97 5.14
C PHE A 327 2.46 15.23 6.02
N ASN A 328 2.47 15.46 7.34
CA ASN A 328 3.22 14.65 8.29
C ASN A 328 2.32 13.65 9.03
N PHE A 329 2.95 12.66 9.66
CA PHE A 329 2.29 11.67 10.50
C PHE A 329 3.14 11.39 11.74
N GLU A 330 2.53 10.79 12.75
CA GLU A 330 3.24 10.22 13.90
C GLU A 330 2.65 8.86 14.23
N LEU A 331 3.50 7.91 14.61
CA LEU A 331 3.10 6.59 15.09
C LEU A 331 3.45 6.49 16.56
N ILE A 332 2.41 6.35 17.40
CA ILE A 332 2.56 6.23 18.83
C ILE A 332 2.35 4.77 19.23
N THR A 333 3.38 4.17 19.82
CA THR A 333 3.27 2.84 20.43
C THR A 333 2.95 2.99 21.91
N VAL A 334 1.81 2.44 22.34
CA VAL A 334 1.40 2.43 23.75
C VAL A 334 1.75 1.06 24.33
N SER A 335 2.63 1.01 25.33
CA SER A 335 2.97 -0.24 26.03
C SER A 335 2.71 -0.13 27.53
N PRO A 336 2.03 -1.11 28.15
CA PRO A 336 1.83 -1.15 29.60
C PRO A 336 3.16 -1.27 30.33
N VAL A 337 3.30 -0.52 31.43
CA VAL A 337 4.46 -0.60 32.31
C VAL A 337 4.20 -1.64 33.39
N THR A 338 5.11 -2.60 33.49
CA THR A 338 5.11 -3.61 34.55
C THR A 338 6.17 -3.26 35.59
N VAL A 339 5.84 -3.42 36.88
CA VAL A 339 6.80 -3.24 37.97
C VAL A 339 7.41 -4.59 38.31
N LEU A 340 8.74 -4.69 38.27
CA LEU A 340 9.50 -5.86 38.69
C LEU A 340 9.38 -6.03 40.21
N PRO A 341 8.80 -7.14 40.68
CA PRO A 341 8.69 -7.45 42.11
C PRO A 341 10.08 -7.51 42.76
N GLY A 342 10.22 -6.98 43.98
CA GLY A 342 11.45 -7.01 44.77
C GLY A 342 12.51 -5.95 44.43
N LYS A 343 12.58 -5.45 43.18
CA LYS A 343 13.54 -4.39 42.77
C LYS A 343 12.91 -3.03 42.47
N TYR A 344 11.57 -2.95 42.39
CA TYR A 344 10.84 -1.72 42.03
C TYR A 344 11.22 -1.09 40.68
N VAL A 345 11.90 -1.85 39.82
CA VAL A 345 12.24 -1.42 38.46
C VAL A 345 10.98 -1.49 37.60
N LYS A 346 10.69 -0.42 36.86
CA LYS A 346 9.58 -0.35 35.91
C LYS A 346 10.09 -0.72 34.53
N PHE A 347 9.36 -1.57 33.80
CA PHE A 347 9.74 -2.04 32.47
C PHE A 347 8.54 -2.05 31.52
N ALA A 348 8.75 -1.69 30.25
CA ALA A 348 7.74 -1.86 29.20
C ALA A 348 8.38 -2.17 27.83
N PRO A 349 7.98 -3.24 27.13
CA PRO A 349 8.50 -3.54 25.79
C PRO A 349 7.84 -2.64 24.73
N ILE A 350 8.62 -1.91 23.94
CA ILE A 350 8.10 -1.10 22.82
C ILE A 350 7.98 -1.96 21.56
N GLY A 351 9.00 -2.80 21.30
CA GLY A 351 9.05 -3.68 20.14
C GLY A 351 10.09 -3.24 19.10
N LEU A 352 9.93 -3.73 17.87
CA LEU A 352 10.85 -3.45 16.76
C LEU A 352 10.48 -2.13 16.08
N VAL A 353 11.19 -1.04 16.39
CA VAL A 353 10.83 0.33 15.97
C VAL A 353 11.11 0.62 14.49
N ASN A 354 11.83 -0.27 13.81
CA ASN A 354 11.99 -0.25 12.35
C ASN A 354 10.77 -0.81 11.59
N MET A 355 9.71 -1.24 12.29
CA MET A 355 8.46 -1.74 11.71
C MET A 355 7.29 -0.81 12.02
N LEU A 356 6.29 -0.74 11.12
CA LEU A 356 5.09 0.08 11.37
C LEU A 356 4.26 -0.43 12.57
N ASN A 357 4.17 -1.76 12.72
CA ASN A 357 3.54 -2.41 13.88
C ASN A 357 4.61 -2.89 14.87
N THR A 358 5.22 -1.95 15.57
CA THR A 358 6.31 -2.16 16.53
C THR A 358 5.95 -3.20 17.59
N GLY A 359 4.82 -2.99 18.28
CA GLY A 359 4.31 -3.87 19.33
C GLY A 359 3.90 -5.25 18.83
N GLY A 360 3.49 -5.37 17.56
CA GLY A 360 3.18 -6.65 16.93
C GLY A 360 4.37 -7.61 16.84
N ALA A 361 5.61 -7.09 16.94
CA ALA A 361 6.80 -7.93 17.04
C ALA A 361 6.94 -8.60 18.41
N VAL A 362 6.32 -8.06 19.47
CA VAL A 362 6.36 -8.63 20.81
C VAL A 362 5.33 -9.75 20.92
N GLN A 363 5.79 -10.96 21.22
CA GLN A 363 4.97 -12.18 21.27
C GLN A 363 4.77 -12.69 22.69
N SER A 364 5.59 -12.27 23.64
CA SER A 364 5.49 -12.65 25.05
C SER A 364 6.33 -11.72 25.92
N LEU A 365 5.95 -11.60 27.19
CA LEU A 365 6.70 -10.96 28.24
C LEU A 365 6.70 -11.89 29.46
N THR A 366 7.87 -12.24 29.97
CA THR A 366 8.04 -13.07 31.17
C THR A 366 8.98 -12.36 32.14
N ILE A 367 8.66 -12.43 33.42
CA ILE A 367 9.44 -11.80 34.49
C ILE A 367 9.84 -12.90 35.47
N ASP A 368 11.15 -13.08 35.67
CA ASP A 368 11.70 -13.88 36.76
C ASP A 368 12.09 -12.93 37.91
N GLU A 369 11.21 -12.90 38.91
CA GLU A 369 11.35 -12.06 40.10
C GLU A 369 12.60 -12.40 40.93
N THR A 370 13.01 -13.68 40.94
CA THR A 370 14.13 -14.13 41.76
C THR A 370 15.48 -13.66 41.21
N GLN A 371 15.56 -13.52 39.88
CA GLN A 371 16.78 -13.13 39.17
C GLN A 371 16.77 -11.67 38.72
N GLY A 372 15.65 -10.95 38.85
CA GLY A 372 15.50 -9.61 38.28
C GLY A 372 15.61 -9.61 36.75
N LEU A 373 15.14 -10.70 36.12
CA LEU A 373 15.28 -10.93 34.69
C LEU A 373 13.96 -10.69 33.99
N VAL A 374 13.97 -9.85 32.95
CA VAL A 374 12.86 -9.72 32.01
C VAL A 374 13.21 -10.44 30.72
N GLU A 375 12.31 -11.28 30.22
CA GLU A 375 12.41 -11.88 28.90
C GLU A 375 11.26 -11.41 28.02
N VAL A 376 11.60 -10.90 26.84
CA VAL A 376 10.65 -10.50 25.80
C VAL A 376 10.85 -11.40 24.59
N GLY A 377 9.82 -12.17 24.24
CA GLY A 377 9.85 -12.95 23.01
C GLY A 377 9.57 -12.04 21.81
N VAL A 378 10.54 -11.87 20.92
CA VAL A 378 10.46 -10.98 19.76
C VAL A 378 10.45 -11.78 18.46
N ARG A 379 9.53 -11.45 17.53
CA ARG A 379 9.52 -11.99 16.17
C ARG A 379 9.93 -10.91 15.17
N GLY A 380 11.03 -11.14 14.48
CA GLY A 380 11.55 -10.24 13.44
C GLY A 380 13.01 -9.91 13.64
N THR A 381 13.46 -8.81 13.03
CA THR A 381 14.83 -8.29 13.12
C THR A 381 14.81 -6.77 13.05
N GLY A 382 15.83 -6.15 13.62
CA GLY A 382 16.05 -4.71 13.62
C GLY A 382 16.16 -4.15 15.03
N GLU A 383 15.84 -2.87 15.17
CA GLU A 383 16.05 -2.15 16.43
C GLU A 383 14.90 -2.42 17.40
N MET A 384 15.19 -3.22 18.43
CA MET A 384 14.30 -3.46 19.56
C MET A 384 14.48 -2.34 20.58
N ARG A 385 13.35 -1.79 21.04
CA ARG A 385 13.35 -0.84 22.15
C ARG A 385 12.46 -1.28 23.30
N ALA A 386 12.86 -0.87 24.49
CA ALA A 386 12.10 -1.05 25.73
C ALA A 386 12.33 0.15 26.65
N TYR A 387 11.32 0.48 27.44
CA TYR A 387 11.46 1.36 28.59
C TYR A 387 11.98 0.57 29.79
N ALA A 388 12.92 1.15 30.52
CA ALA A 388 13.28 0.70 31.85
C ALA A 388 13.60 1.89 32.76
N SER A 389 13.11 1.89 34.00
CA SER A 389 13.43 2.96 34.96
C SER A 389 14.88 2.95 35.43
N GLU A 390 15.56 1.81 35.29
CA GLU A 390 16.97 1.63 35.61
C GLU A 390 17.71 0.99 34.42
N LYS A 391 19.03 1.19 34.37
CA LYS A 391 19.86 0.60 33.33
C LYS A 391 20.04 -0.91 33.61
N PRO A 392 19.77 -1.82 32.64
CA PRO A 392 20.12 -3.23 32.80
C PRO A 392 21.61 -3.43 33.05
N SER A 393 21.96 -4.47 33.80
CA SER A 393 23.35 -4.92 34.00
C SER A 393 23.92 -5.58 32.74
N ASN A 394 23.12 -6.39 32.04
CA ASN A 394 23.42 -6.96 30.73
C ASN A 394 22.14 -7.24 29.95
N CYS A 395 22.28 -7.45 28.64
CA CYS A 395 21.20 -7.92 27.77
C CYS A 395 21.66 -9.14 26.99
N LYS A 396 20.74 -10.07 26.70
CA LYS A 396 21.01 -11.26 25.88
C LYS A 396 19.97 -11.45 24.79
N ILE A 397 20.37 -12.03 23.67
CA ILE A 397 19.47 -12.51 22.62
C ILE A 397 19.78 -13.98 22.37
N ASP A 398 18.76 -14.84 22.40
CA ASP A 398 18.94 -16.29 22.27
C ASP A 398 20.00 -16.84 23.28
N GLY A 399 20.06 -16.24 24.47
CA GLY A 399 21.01 -16.59 25.54
C GLY A 399 22.45 -16.07 25.35
N ILE A 400 22.74 -15.36 24.26
CA ILE A 400 24.05 -14.76 23.97
C ILE A 400 24.05 -13.30 24.39
N GLU A 401 25.05 -12.88 25.14
CA GLU A 401 25.21 -11.48 25.57
C GLU A 401 25.46 -10.55 24.38
N VAL A 402 24.79 -9.40 24.39
CA VAL A 402 24.84 -8.41 23.31
C VAL A 402 25.07 -7.01 23.86
N ASP A 403 25.70 -6.16 23.05
CA ASP A 403 25.80 -4.74 23.34
C ASP A 403 24.41 -4.07 23.26
N PHE A 404 24.20 -3.06 24.10
CA PHE A 404 22.99 -2.27 24.12
C PHE A 404 23.27 -0.82 24.49
N GLU A 405 22.42 0.08 24.02
CA GLU A 405 22.40 1.48 24.44
C GLU A 405 21.35 1.70 25.52
N TYR A 406 21.62 2.63 26.44
CA TYR A 406 20.64 3.09 27.41
C TYR A 406 20.72 4.61 27.56
N GLU A 407 19.67 5.29 27.13
CA GLU A 407 19.58 6.75 27.14
C GLU A 407 18.13 7.16 27.42
N GLY A 408 17.91 8.12 28.32
CA GLY A 408 16.57 8.64 28.59
C GLY A 408 15.55 7.58 29.02
N PHE A 409 15.96 6.60 29.84
CA PHE A 409 15.13 5.45 30.26
C PHE A 409 14.72 4.49 29.13
N MET A 410 15.40 4.56 28.00
CA MET A 410 15.13 3.74 26.83
C MET A 410 16.34 2.86 26.53
N ILE A 411 16.08 1.56 26.47
CA ILE A 411 17.03 0.53 26.03
C ILE A 411 16.90 0.38 24.51
N LYS A 412 18.03 0.32 23.80
CA LYS A 412 18.07 0.00 22.36
C LYS A 412 18.99 -1.21 22.13
N ILE A 413 18.47 -2.21 21.42
CA ILE A 413 19.19 -3.45 21.09
C ILE A 413 18.95 -3.78 19.62
N GLN A 414 19.99 -4.24 18.91
CA GLN A 414 19.84 -4.74 17.54
C GLN A 414 19.55 -6.24 17.55
N VAL A 415 18.34 -6.63 17.15
CA VAL A 415 17.91 -8.03 17.01
C VAL A 415 18.33 -8.54 15.63
N PRO A 416 19.26 -9.50 15.54
CA PRO A 416 19.74 -10.01 14.26
C PRO A 416 18.67 -10.87 13.56
N TRP A 417 18.82 -11.06 12.24
CA TRP A 417 17.94 -11.95 11.50
C TRP A 417 18.20 -13.41 11.90
N PRO A 418 17.22 -14.15 12.47
CA PRO A 418 17.45 -15.49 12.99
C PRO A 418 17.46 -16.58 11.90
N GLY A 419 17.46 -16.22 10.61
CA GLY A 419 17.46 -17.17 9.49
C GLY A 419 16.17 -17.99 9.34
N SER A 420 15.15 -17.71 10.14
CA SER A 420 13.88 -18.45 10.23
C SER A 420 12.77 -17.56 10.80
N SER A 421 11.53 -18.04 10.82
CA SER A 421 10.37 -17.33 11.41
C SER A 421 10.23 -17.53 12.94
N ARG A 422 11.29 -18.01 13.61
CA ARG A 422 11.28 -18.28 15.06
C ARG A 422 11.15 -16.99 15.88
N VAL A 423 10.67 -17.14 17.11
CA VAL A 423 10.70 -16.08 18.13
C VAL A 423 12.07 -16.11 18.81
N SER A 424 12.73 -14.96 18.91
CA SER A 424 13.99 -14.78 19.64
C SER A 424 13.70 -14.20 21.03
N PRO A 425 14.10 -14.85 22.13
CA PRO A 425 14.02 -14.27 23.46
C PRO A 425 15.10 -13.18 23.62
N VAL A 426 14.66 -11.98 23.97
CA VAL A 426 15.50 -10.84 24.36
C VAL A 426 15.40 -10.67 25.86
N GLN A 427 16.51 -10.87 26.55
CA GLN A 427 16.60 -10.88 28.00
C GLN A 427 17.28 -9.60 28.53
N TYR A 428 16.74 -9.05 29.61
CA TYR A 428 17.25 -7.86 30.30
C TYR A 428 17.44 -8.20 31.78
N ALA A 429 18.68 -8.21 32.25
CA ALA A 429 18.99 -8.50 33.65
C ALA A 429 19.19 -7.20 34.43
N PHE A 430 18.41 -6.98 35.47
CA PHE A 430 18.52 -5.84 36.40
C PHE A 430 19.14 -6.26 37.72
#